data_AF-A0AAX2SU13-F1
#
_entry.id   AF-A0AAX2SU13-F1
#
_cell.length_a   1.000
_cell.length_b   1.000
_cell.length_c   1.000
_cell.angle_alpha   90.00
_cell.angle_beta   90.00
_cell.angle_gamma   90.00
#
_symmetry.space_group_name_H-M   'P 1'
#
loop_
_entity.id
_entity.type
_entity.pdbx_description
1 polymer ?
#
loop_
_entity_poly.entity_id
_entity_poly.type
_entity_poly.pdbx_seq_one_letter_code
_entity_poly.pdbx_strand_id
1 'polypeptide(L)'
;MSPSRRCSWYQHKKLMREEGFFNSDTNENYRGLIKRFQKEQGRLPSAKEHANLVADGTLKSIQSAIGELNGKKLEMQEQGRVVRKLVRQTNKDLLLIEEVRTALENTDFVLAENPVVLPEADQDTSMSMVVCLSDIHYGAHVDIPENYYDAQVAEYLLNDYANKIIALIEKNKVYSVDIVNLGDIVEHAYMRNQNLYDSEETLSEQIVHVTKLIINFIQKVRQHVELVTYRGIAGNHDRLQGDKNSNLNSDHAVNISNQIIKMWIELAGSDVEFVESDSYFTDINIQGWKFAFVHGDRNSLNKKSTLAELGEQYDRHYDAVLGGHLHRFSMLEVGDNRFQVTFGSIKGMDDYSKKLGAKSSRSQGIILANQEGFEIRKVKL
;
A
#
# COMPACT_ATOMS: atom_id res chain seq x y z
N MET A 1 36.16 -25.62 33.78
CA MET A 1 36.02 -26.06 35.20
C MET A 1 34.54 -26.07 35.54
N SER A 2 34.05 -27.07 36.28
CA SER A 2 32.62 -27.07 36.66
C SER A 2 32.30 -25.84 37.54
N PRO A 3 31.06 -25.32 37.50
CA PRO A 3 30.65 -24.18 38.36
C PRO A 3 30.88 -24.44 39.85
N SER A 4 30.90 -25.72 40.26
CA SER A 4 31.19 -26.15 41.64
C SER A 4 32.69 -26.35 41.94
N ARG A 5 33.57 -26.23 40.94
CA ARG A 5 35.01 -26.54 41.00
C ARG A 5 35.35 -27.92 41.60
N ARG A 6 34.38 -28.84 41.63
CA ARG A 6 34.59 -30.22 42.09
C ARG A 6 35.21 -31.03 40.97
N CYS A 7 36.32 -31.70 41.27
CA CYS A 7 36.94 -32.67 40.38
C CYS A 7 36.10 -33.96 40.39
N SER A 8 35.62 -34.40 39.23
CA SER A 8 35.09 -35.75 39.07
C SER A 8 36.26 -36.73 39.04
N TRP A 9 36.46 -37.47 40.13
CA TRP A 9 37.58 -38.42 40.25
C TRP A 9 37.56 -39.51 39.19
N TYR A 10 36.37 -39.86 38.69
CA TYR A 10 36.22 -40.78 37.56
C TYR A 10 36.80 -40.18 36.27
N GLN A 11 36.45 -38.93 35.94
CA GLN A 11 37.00 -38.24 34.76
C GLN A 11 38.51 -37.99 34.91
N HIS A 12 38.98 -37.65 36.11
CA HIS A 12 40.40 -37.47 36.40
C HIS A 12 41.21 -38.75 36.15
N LYS A 13 40.74 -39.89 36.67
CA LYS A 13 41.39 -41.19 36.46
C LYS A 13 41.42 -41.57 34.98
N LYS A 14 40.36 -41.24 34.23
CA LYS A 14 40.32 -41.44 32.77
C LYS A 14 41.40 -40.61 32.08
N LEU A 15 41.48 -39.31 32.34
CA LEU A 15 42.47 -38.41 31.73
C LEU A 15 43.91 -38.79 32.10
N MET A 16 44.17 -39.16 33.35
CA MET A 16 45.50 -39.61 33.79
C MET A 16 45.98 -40.85 33.03
N ARG A 17 45.07 -41.79 32.74
CA ARG A 17 45.38 -42.98 31.94
C ARG A 17 45.66 -42.63 30.49
N GLU A 18 44.94 -41.66 29.92
CA GLU A 18 45.18 -41.17 28.56
C GLU A 18 46.57 -40.50 28.44
N GLU A 19 47.06 -39.85 29.49
CA GLU A 19 48.41 -39.28 29.57
C GLU A 19 49.52 -40.30 29.96
N GLY A 20 49.18 -41.58 30.12
CA GLY A 20 50.13 -42.65 30.41
C GLY A 20 50.41 -42.89 31.91
N PHE A 21 49.66 -42.27 32.82
CA PHE A 21 49.75 -42.47 34.27
C PHE A 21 48.68 -43.46 34.76
N PHE A 22 49.09 -44.71 35.01
CA PHE A 22 48.17 -45.80 35.38
C PHE A 22 47.96 -45.97 36.89
N ASN A 23 48.75 -45.30 37.71
CA ASN A 23 48.70 -45.35 39.18
C ASN A 23 47.66 -44.41 39.80
N SER A 24 46.87 -43.69 39.00
CA SER A 24 45.75 -42.87 39.49
C SER A 24 44.58 -43.76 39.94
N ASP A 25 44.00 -43.44 41.10
CA ASP A 25 42.82 -44.15 41.61
C ASP A 25 41.67 -43.20 42.01
N THR A 26 40.51 -43.76 42.37
CA THR A 26 39.31 -43.03 42.79
C THR A 26 38.96 -43.23 44.27
N ASN A 27 39.80 -43.94 45.01
CA ASN A 27 39.59 -44.24 46.42
C ASN A 27 40.01 -43.06 47.34
N GLU A 28 39.54 -43.06 48.59
CA GLU A 28 39.80 -41.96 49.52
C GLU A 28 41.28 -41.84 49.93
N ASN A 29 42.03 -42.95 49.95
CA ASN A 29 43.47 -42.93 50.23
C ASN A 29 44.23 -42.15 49.15
N TYR A 30 43.90 -42.36 47.88
CA TYR A 30 44.49 -41.64 46.75
C TYR A 30 44.14 -40.14 46.80
N ARG A 31 42.88 -39.81 47.10
CA ARG A 31 42.46 -38.42 47.32
C ARG A 31 43.21 -37.76 48.48
N GLY A 32 43.42 -38.49 49.58
CA GLY A 32 44.21 -38.05 50.73
C GLY A 32 45.67 -37.79 50.36
N LEU A 33 46.26 -38.66 49.54
CA LEU A 33 47.63 -38.50 49.02
C LEU A 33 47.76 -37.23 48.16
N ILE A 34 46.84 -37.01 47.22
CA ILE A 34 46.84 -35.80 46.38
C ILE A 34 46.67 -34.52 47.23
N LYS A 35 45.78 -34.53 48.23
CA LYS A 35 45.62 -33.40 49.16
C LYS A 35 46.90 -33.14 49.96
N ARG A 36 47.57 -34.20 50.43
CA ARG A 36 48.83 -34.09 51.18
C ARG A 36 49.92 -33.48 50.29
N PHE A 37 50.07 -33.98 49.07
CA PHE A 37 51.01 -33.46 48.09
C PHE A 37 50.74 -31.99 47.74
N GLN A 38 49.47 -31.61 47.53
CA GLN A 38 49.08 -30.21 47.31
C GLN A 38 49.39 -29.33 48.52
N LYS A 39 49.25 -29.85 49.75
CA LYS A 39 49.59 -29.14 50.99
C LYS A 39 51.11 -28.92 51.11
N GLU A 40 51.91 -29.95 50.83
CA GLU A 40 53.38 -29.89 50.85
C GLU A 40 53.93 -28.88 49.82
N GLN A 41 53.28 -28.77 48.66
CA GLN A 41 53.62 -27.80 47.61
C GLN A 41 53.07 -26.39 47.87
N GLY A 42 52.39 -26.15 49.01
CA GLY A 42 51.74 -24.87 49.33
C GLY A 42 50.59 -24.49 48.39
N ARG A 43 50.07 -25.44 47.60
CA ARG A 43 49.01 -25.23 46.60
C ARG A 43 47.60 -25.53 47.11
N LEU A 44 47.47 -26.07 48.32
CA LEU A 44 46.18 -26.36 48.94
C LEU A 44 45.63 -25.08 49.60
N PRO A 45 44.49 -24.53 49.13
CA PRO A 45 43.92 -23.33 49.73
C PRO A 45 43.55 -23.58 51.21
N SER A 46 43.71 -22.57 52.04
CA SER A 46 43.19 -22.62 53.42
C SER A 46 41.66 -22.81 53.43
N ALA A 47 41.09 -23.30 54.52
CA ALA A 47 39.64 -23.49 54.64
C ALA A 47 38.86 -22.18 54.37
N LYS A 48 39.44 -21.04 54.78
CA LYS A 48 38.89 -19.70 54.53
C LYS A 48 38.96 -19.32 53.04
N GLU A 49 40.08 -19.56 52.38
CA GLU A 49 40.23 -19.29 50.93
C GLU A 49 39.36 -20.21 50.08
N HIS A 50 39.22 -21.48 50.44
CA HIS A 50 38.31 -22.40 49.74
C HIS A 50 36.84 -21.97 49.88
N ALA A 51 36.42 -21.53 51.07
CA ALA A 51 35.08 -20.99 51.28
C ALA A 51 34.83 -19.74 50.41
N ASN A 52 35.80 -18.82 50.34
CA ASN A 52 35.73 -17.64 49.48
C ASN A 52 35.64 -18.02 47.99
N LEU A 53 36.45 -18.97 47.53
CA LEU A 53 36.44 -19.42 46.13
C LEU A 53 35.12 -20.07 45.71
N VAL A 54 34.47 -20.81 46.61
CA VAL A 54 33.13 -21.38 46.37
C VAL A 54 32.08 -20.27 46.34
N ALA A 55 32.13 -19.33 47.29
CA ALA A 55 31.23 -18.17 47.32
C ALA A 55 31.35 -17.34 46.02
N ASP A 56 32.57 -17.07 45.55
CA ASP A 56 32.81 -16.35 44.30
C ASP A 56 32.27 -17.10 43.06
N GLY A 57 32.43 -18.42 43.03
CA GLY A 57 31.89 -19.28 41.95
C GLY A 57 30.36 -19.26 41.93
N THR A 58 29.73 -19.39 43.10
CA THR A 58 28.27 -19.30 43.25
C THR A 58 27.77 -17.91 42.86
N LEU A 59 28.43 -16.84 43.31
CA LEU A 59 28.09 -15.46 42.93
C LEU A 59 28.15 -15.24 41.42
N LYS A 60 29.20 -15.75 40.73
CA LYS A 60 29.29 -15.68 39.26
C LYS A 60 28.16 -16.43 38.56
N SER A 61 27.78 -17.62 39.05
CA SER A 61 26.65 -18.37 38.47
C SER A 61 25.32 -17.65 38.64
N ILE A 62 25.09 -17.02 39.81
CA ILE A 62 23.90 -16.21 40.08
C ILE A 62 23.89 -14.97 39.18
N GLN A 63 25.02 -14.28 39.02
CA GLN A 63 25.15 -13.14 38.10
C GLN A 63 24.83 -13.53 36.65
N SER A 64 25.31 -14.70 36.19
CA SER A 64 25.00 -15.23 34.85
C SER A 64 23.50 -15.51 34.69
N ALA A 65 22.89 -16.19 35.66
CA ALA A 65 21.46 -16.50 35.64
C ALA A 65 20.58 -15.24 35.69
N ILE A 66 20.98 -14.22 36.47
CA ILE A 66 20.32 -12.90 36.48
C ILE A 66 20.45 -12.21 35.12
N GLY A 67 21.61 -12.29 34.48
CA GLY A 67 21.83 -11.78 33.12
C GLY A 67 20.89 -12.43 32.10
N GLU A 68 20.79 -13.76 32.10
CA GLU A 68 19.86 -14.51 31.24
C GLU A 68 18.40 -14.16 31.52
N LEU A 69 18.00 -14.06 32.79
CA LEU A 69 16.64 -13.66 33.17
C LEU A 69 16.32 -12.23 32.72
N ASN A 70 17.26 -11.30 32.86
CA ASN A 70 17.10 -9.93 32.38
C ASN A 70 16.99 -9.88 30.85
N GLY A 71 17.77 -10.70 30.13
CA GLY A 71 17.66 -10.86 28.68
C GLY A 71 16.28 -11.37 28.26
N LYS A 72 15.82 -12.48 28.84
CA LYS A 72 14.47 -13.03 28.59
C LYS A 72 13.36 -12.04 28.94
N LYS A 73 13.52 -11.28 30.02
CA LYS A 73 12.57 -10.22 30.40
C LYS A 73 12.49 -9.13 29.34
N LEU A 74 13.64 -8.71 28.78
CA LEU A 74 13.69 -7.71 27.72
C LEU A 74 13.03 -8.24 26.43
N GLU A 75 13.34 -9.47 26.03
CA GLU A 75 12.68 -10.13 24.89
C GLU A 75 11.17 -10.20 25.07
N MET A 76 10.69 -10.60 26.24
CA MET A 76 9.25 -10.67 26.55
C MET A 76 8.59 -9.28 26.53
N GLN A 77 9.29 -8.23 26.98
CA GLN A 77 8.80 -6.86 26.88
C GLN A 77 8.65 -6.42 25.42
N GLU A 78 9.60 -6.78 24.56
CA GLU A 78 9.58 -6.45 23.14
C GLU A 78 8.47 -7.20 22.40
N GLN A 79 8.33 -8.52 22.65
CA GLN A 79 7.19 -9.30 22.17
C GLN A 79 5.86 -8.70 22.62
N GLY A 80 5.76 -8.29 23.88
CA GLY A 80 4.57 -7.62 24.41
C GLY A 80 4.26 -6.30 23.70
N ARG A 81 5.26 -5.53 23.25
CA ARG A 81 5.04 -4.31 22.46
C ARG A 81 4.47 -4.63 21.08
N VAL A 82 5.04 -5.62 20.39
CA VAL A 82 4.57 -6.07 19.08
C VAL A 82 3.13 -6.56 19.18
N VAL A 83 2.79 -7.38 20.17
CA VAL A 83 1.41 -7.85 20.41
C VAL A 83 0.46 -6.68 20.64
N ARG A 84 0.82 -5.71 21.50
CA ARG A 84 -0.03 -4.53 21.73
C ARG A 84 -0.22 -3.69 20.46
N LYS A 85 0.81 -3.58 19.61
CA LYS A 85 0.71 -2.88 18.31
C LYS A 85 -0.27 -3.61 17.40
N LEU A 86 -0.16 -4.94 17.29
CA LEU A 86 -1.04 -5.76 16.46
C LEU A 86 -2.49 -5.69 16.94
N VAL A 87 -2.75 -5.87 18.24
CA VAL A 87 -4.11 -5.76 18.82
C VAL A 87 -4.73 -4.39 18.53
N ARG A 88 -3.96 -3.31 18.67
CA ARG A 88 -4.45 -1.96 18.33
C ARG A 88 -4.76 -1.82 16.85
N GLN A 89 -3.93 -2.38 15.97
CA GLN A 89 -4.17 -2.34 14.53
C GLN A 89 -5.42 -3.13 14.17
N THR A 90 -5.53 -4.38 14.60
CA THR A 90 -6.71 -5.23 14.37
C THR A 90 -8.01 -4.59 14.86
N ASN A 91 -8.00 -3.96 16.03
CA ASN A 91 -9.20 -3.26 16.51
C ASN A 91 -9.59 -2.06 15.63
N LYS A 92 -8.62 -1.34 15.05
CA LYS A 92 -8.90 -0.27 14.09
C LYS A 92 -9.46 -0.82 12.78
N ASP A 93 -8.88 -1.91 12.28
CA ASP A 93 -9.33 -2.55 11.05
C ASP A 93 -10.77 -3.08 11.20
N LEU A 94 -11.09 -3.69 12.35
CA LEU A 94 -12.45 -4.15 12.67
C LEU A 94 -13.46 -3.00 12.76
N LEU A 95 -13.06 -1.87 13.36
CA LEU A 95 -13.91 -0.67 13.41
C LEU A 95 -14.17 -0.13 12.00
N LEU A 96 -13.13 -0.03 11.16
CA LEU A 96 -13.25 0.41 9.77
C LEU A 96 -14.20 -0.51 8.98
N ILE A 97 -14.06 -1.83 9.13
CA ILE A 97 -14.95 -2.80 8.47
C ILE A 97 -16.41 -2.58 8.89
N GLU A 98 -16.67 -2.35 10.18
CA GLU A 98 -18.02 -2.16 10.70
C GLU A 98 -18.64 -0.82 10.25
N GLU A 99 -17.83 0.24 10.19
CA GLU A 99 -18.24 1.54 9.65
C GLU A 99 -18.53 1.44 8.14
N VAL A 100 -17.68 0.77 7.37
CA VAL A 100 -17.91 0.52 5.94
C VAL A 100 -19.17 -0.32 5.74
N ARG A 101 -19.39 -1.37 6.54
CA ARG A 101 -20.62 -2.17 6.50
C ARG A 101 -21.86 -1.30 6.72
N THR A 102 -21.82 -0.44 7.73
CA THR A 102 -22.93 0.46 8.06
C THR A 102 -23.17 1.48 6.95
N ALA A 103 -22.11 2.06 6.38
CA ALA A 103 -22.20 2.98 5.25
C ALA A 103 -22.79 2.29 4.00
N LEU A 104 -22.39 1.04 3.72
CA LEU A 104 -22.96 0.23 2.64
C LEU A 104 -24.46 -0.05 2.86
N GLU A 105 -24.87 -0.41 4.08
CA GLU A 105 -26.28 -0.66 4.43
C GLU A 105 -27.16 0.58 4.27
N ASN A 106 -26.58 1.77 4.42
CA ASN A 106 -27.28 3.05 4.27
C ASN A 106 -27.15 3.66 2.86
N THR A 107 -26.46 2.98 1.93
CA THR A 107 -26.19 3.52 0.59
C THR A 107 -26.87 2.68 -0.48
N ASP A 108 -27.80 3.30 -1.19
CA ASP A 108 -28.40 2.68 -2.38
C ASP A 108 -27.46 2.81 -3.58
N PHE A 109 -27.04 1.67 -4.13
CA PHE A 109 -26.31 1.59 -5.40
C PHE A 109 -27.28 1.47 -6.57
N VAL A 110 -26.91 2.05 -7.71
CA VAL A 110 -27.69 1.92 -8.95
C VAL A 110 -27.74 0.45 -9.39
N LEU A 111 -28.85 0.03 -9.97
CA LEU A 111 -28.96 -1.30 -10.57
C LEU A 111 -28.15 -1.33 -11.88
N ALA A 112 -27.64 -2.51 -12.23
CA ALA A 112 -26.99 -2.68 -13.52
C ALA A 112 -28.02 -2.65 -14.65
N GLU A 113 -27.78 -1.83 -15.66
CA GLU A 113 -28.49 -1.89 -16.94
C GLU A 113 -27.48 -2.24 -18.03
N ASN A 114 -27.74 -3.34 -18.74
CA ASN A 114 -26.87 -3.84 -19.80
C ASN A 114 -27.61 -3.76 -21.14
N PRO A 115 -27.87 -2.55 -21.68
CA PRO A 115 -28.47 -2.43 -22.99
C PRO A 115 -27.52 -2.99 -24.05
N VAL A 116 -28.11 -3.62 -25.06
CA VAL A 116 -27.35 -4.03 -26.25
C VAL A 116 -27.06 -2.77 -27.07
N VAL A 117 -25.79 -2.43 -27.20
CA VAL A 117 -25.32 -1.27 -27.96
C VAL A 117 -24.58 -1.80 -29.21
N LEU A 118 -25.34 -2.06 -30.26
CA LEU A 118 -24.74 -2.57 -31.50
C LEU A 118 -24.05 -1.43 -32.28
N PRO A 119 -22.84 -1.66 -32.81
CA PRO A 119 -22.28 -0.77 -33.82
C PRO A 119 -23.16 -0.76 -35.07
N GLU A 120 -23.16 0.36 -35.81
CA GLU A 120 -23.78 0.39 -37.14
C GLU A 120 -23.13 -0.68 -38.05
N ALA A 121 -23.86 -1.23 -39.02
CA ALA A 121 -23.40 -2.38 -39.83
C ALA A 121 -22.08 -2.12 -40.60
N ASP A 122 -21.71 -0.86 -40.80
CA ASP A 122 -20.51 -0.37 -41.45
C ASP A 122 -19.58 0.42 -40.51
N GLN A 123 -19.87 0.45 -39.21
CA GLN A 123 -19.03 1.16 -38.24
C GLN A 123 -17.72 0.43 -38.02
N ASP A 124 -16.63 1.18 -38.14
CA ASP A 124 -15.31 0.74 -37.72
C ASP A 124 -15.30 0.48 -36.20
N THR A 125 -15.13 -0.78 -35.81
CA THR A 125 -15.03 -1.21 -34.41
C THR A 125 -13.61 -1.10 -33.85
N SER A 126 -12.68 -0.49 -34.59
CA SER A 126 -11.30 -0.28 -34.15
C SER A 126 -11.14 0.89 -33.18
N MET A 127 -12.14 1.77 -33.04
CA MET A 127 -12.02 2.93 -32.14
C MET A 127 -12.28 2.54 -30.69
N SER A 128 -11.24 2.65 -29.85
CA SER A 128 -11.29 2.43 -28.42
C SER A 128 -10.98 3.71 -27.65
N MET A 129 -11.51 3.84 -26.44
CA MET A 129 -11.25 4.98 -25.58
C MET A 129 -10.81 4.56 -24.18
N VAL A 130 -9.75 5.19 -23.67
CA VAL A 130 -9.42 5.13 -22.24
C VAL A 130 -9.96 6.39 -21.57
N VAL A 131 -10.68 6.23 -20.47
CA VAL A 131 -11.23 7.33 -19.67
C VAL A 131 -10.59 7.31 -18.30
N CYS A 132 -9.86 8.37 -17.97
CA CYS A 132 -9.21 8.49 -16.67
C CYS A 132 -10.10 9.22 -15.65
N LEU A 133 -10.16 8.70 -14.44
CA LEU A 133 -10.67 9.37 -13.23
C LEU A 133 -9.47 9.67 -12.35
N SER A 134 -9.19 10.93 -12.07
CA SER A 134 -8.00 11.38 -11.35
C SER A 134 -8.36 12.36 -10.25
N ASP A 135 -7.85 12.09 -9.04
CA ASP A 135 -7.84 13.05 -7.93
C ASP A 135 -9.25 13.59 -7.65
N ILE A 136 -10.16 12.67 -7.29
CA ILE A 136 -11.53 13.02 -6.90
C ILE A 136 -11.50 13.75 -5.56
N HIS A 137 -10.70 13.29 -4.60
CA HIS A 137 -10.63 13.87 -3.24
C HIS A 137 -12.01 14.09 -2.63
N TYR A 138 -12.89 13.09 -2.74
CA TYR A 138 -14.21 13.16 -2.15
C TYR A 138 -14.10 13.37 -0.63
N GLY A 139 -15.00 14.17 -0.04
CA GLY A 139 -14.90 14.61 1.36
C GLY A 139 -14.04 15.86 1.60
N ALA A 140 -13.34 16.37 0.57
CA ALA A 140 -12.69 17.68 0.67
C ALA A 140 -13.72 18.81 0.64
N HIS A 141 -13.55 19.79 1.53
CA HIS A 141 -14.24 21.07 1.47
C HIS A 141 -13.26 22.17 1.01
N VAL A 142 -13.62 22.91 -0.04
CA VAL A 142 -12.86 24.06 -0.54
C VAL A 142 -13.83 25.20 -0.78
N ASP A 143 -13.65 26.31 -0.08
CA ASP A 143 -14.38 27.56 -0.31
C ASP A 143 -13.40 28.72 -0.45
N ILE A 144 -13.03 29.01 -1.70
CA ILE A 144 -12.13 30.11 -2.05
C ILE A 144 -12.69 30.89 -3.25
N PRO A 145 -12.34 32.19 -3.44
CA PRO A 145 -12.94 33.00 -4.49
C PRO A 145 -12.84 32.43 -5.91
N GLU A 146 -11.80 31.65 -6.20
CA GLU A 146 -11.57 31.02 -7.51
C GLU A 146 -12.11 29.59 -7.63
N ASN A 147 -12.51 28.94 -6.53
CA ASN A 147 -12.90 27.53 -6.54
C ASN A 147 -13.81 27.18 -5.34
N TYR A 148 -14.91 26.48 -5.63
CA TYR A 148 -15.76 25.88 -4.60
C TYR A 148 -15.82 24.37 -4.83
N TYR A 149 -15.69 23.56 -3.78
CA TYR A 149 -15.72 22.10 -3.83
C TYR A 149 -16.29 21.52 -2.54
N ASP A 150 -17.26 20.61 -2.69
CA ASP A 150 -17.84 19.79 -1.63
C ASP A 150 -18.34 18.46 -2.24
N ALA A 151 -19.03 17.64 -1.45
CA ALA A 151 -19.59 16.37 -1.91
C ALA A 151 -20.60 16.52 -3.07
N GLN A 152 -21.43 17.56 -3.07
CA GLN A 152 -22.44 17.79 -4.11
C GLN A 152 -21.79 18.24 -5.42
N VAL A 153 -20.76 19.08 -5.33
CA VAL A 153 -19.96 19.51 -6.49
C VAL A 153 -19.19 18.32 -7.06
N ALA A 154 -18.66 17.42 -6.22
CA ALA A 154 -18.01 16.20 -6.68
C ALA A 154 -18.96 15.34 -7.54
N GLU A 155 -20.18 15.10 -7.06
CA GLU A 155 -21.23 14.39 -7.80
C GLU A 155 -21.59 15.09 -9.12
N TYR A 156 -21.83 16.41 -9.06
CA TYR A 156 -22.12 17.21 -10.26
C TYR A 156 -21.01 17.11 -11.31
N LEU A 157 -19.74 17.25 -10.90
CA LEU A 157 -18.59 17.23 -11.80
C LEU A 157 -18.35 15.84 -12.41
N LEU A 158 -18.54 14.76 -11.66
CA LEU A 158 -18.45 13.39 -12.20
C LEU A 158 -19.58 13.13 -13.21
N ASN A 159 -20.79 13.62 -12.93
CA ASN A 159 -21.91 13.50 -13.86
C ASN A 159 -21.72 14.34 -15.13
N ASP A 160 -21.21 15.57 -15.01
CA ASP A 160 -20.83 16.42 -16.14
C ASP A 160 -19.71 15.78 -16.97
N TYR A 161 -18.71 15.18 -16.31
CA TYR A 161 -17.67 14.44 -16.99
C TYR A 161 -18.24 13.26 -17.78
N ALA A 162 -19.12 12.45 -17.18
CA ALA A 162 -19.78 11.33 -17.86
C ALA A 162 -20.54 11.80 -19.11
N ASN A 163 -21.27 12.93 -19.04
CA ASN A 163 -21.95 13.50 -20.21
C ASN A 163 -20.96 13.89 -21.32
N LYS A 164 -19.82 14.49 -20.96
CA LYS A 164 -18.77 14.85 -21.93
C LYS A 164 -18.14 13.60 -22.57
N ILE A 165 -17.96 12.53 -21.79
CA ILE A 165 -17.48 11.23 -22.29
C ILE A 165 -18.49 10.62 -23.25
N ILE A 166 -19.78 10.60 -22.92
CA ILE A 166 -20.84 10.10 -23.81
C ILE A 166 -20.84 10.86 -25.14
N ALA A 167 -20.76 12.20 -25.10
CA ALA A 167 -20.69 12.99 -26.32
C ALA A 167 -19.45 12.66 -27.18
N LEU A 168 -18.34 12.25 -26.55
CA LEU A 168 -17.15 11.78 -27.26
C LEU A 168 -17.30 10.36 -27.80
N ILE A 169 -17.97 9.46 -27.08
CA ILE A 169 -18.31 8.11 -27.55
C ILE A 169 -19.11 8.21 -28.84
N GLU A 170 -20.20 8.98 -28.82
CA GLU A 170 -21.09 9.17 -29.96
C GLU A 170 -20.35 9.84 -31.13
N LYS A 171 -19.61 10.92 -30.86
CA LYS A 171 -18.89 11.67 -31.89
C LYS A 171 -17.82 10.85 -32.61
N ASN A 172 -17.07 10.03 -31.87
CA ASN A 172 -15.95 9.27 -32.42
C ASN A 172 -16.32 7.81 -32.73
N LYS A 173 -17.60 7.43 -32.58
CA LYS A 173 -18.10 6.07 -32.78
C LYS A 173 -17.28 5.02 -32.00
N VAL A 174 -17.02 5.31 -30.72
CA VAL A 174 -16.20 4.46 -29.84
C VAL A 174 -16.90 3.12 -29.62
N TYR A 175 -16.17 2.03 -29.81
CA TYR A 175 -16.67 0.65 -29.65
C TYR A 175 -16.41 0.08 -28.25
N SER A 176 -15.30 0.44 -27.62
CA SER A 176 -14.93 -0.03 -26.28
C SER A 176 -14.37 1.10 -25.41
N VAL A 177 -14.68 1.06 -24.11
CA VAL A 177 -14.18 2.01 -23.11
C VAL A 177 -13.47 1.30 -21.97
N ASP A 178 -12.23 1.70 -21.71
CA ASP A 178 -11.47 1.32 -20.52
C ASP A 178 -11.48 2.47 -19.52
N ILE A 179 -12.16 2.30 -18.38
CA ILE A 179 -12.17 3.29 -17.30
C ILE A 179 -11.02 3.00 -16.33
N VAL A 180 -10.14 3.99 -16.14
CA VAL A 180 -8.97 3.89 -15.28
C VAL A 180 -9.04 4.92 -14.17
N ASN A 181 -9.17 4.46 -12.93
CA ASN A 181 -9.04 5.32 -11.77
C ASN A 181 -7.56 5.44 -11.38
N LEU A 182 -7.02 6.67 -11.40
CA LEU A 182 -5.63 7.03 -11.14
C LEU A 182 -5.34 7.31 -9.66
N GLY A 183 -6.31 7.09 -8.77
CA GLY A 183 -6.14 7.23 -7.33
C GLY A 183 -6.52 8.61 -6.79
N ASP A 184 -6.35 8.76 -5.47
CA ASP A 184 -6.81 9.88 -4.66
C ASP A 184 -8.34 10.08 -4.77
N ILE A 185 -9.09 9.01 -4.47
CA ILE A 185 -10.57 9.06 -4.51
C ILE A 185 -11.17 9.74 -3.28
N VAL A 186 -10.49 9.68 -2.14
CA VAL A 186 -10.92 10.28 -0.85
C VAL A 186 -9.96 11.38 -0.40
N GLU A 187 -10.44 12.31 0.41
CA GLU A 187 -9.60 13.31 1.06
C GLU A 187 -9.20 12.82 2.46
N HIS A 188 -7.93 12.40 2.60
CA HIS A 188 -7.44 11.94 3.89
C HIS A 188 -7.23 13.10 4.89
N ALA A 189 -8.06 13.14 5.95
CA ALA A 189 -7.95 14.11 7.04
C ALA A 189 -6.59 14.09 7.80
N TYR A 190 -5.86 12.97 7.76
CA TYR A 190 -4.63 12.79 8.55
C TYR A 190 -3.35 13.37 7.93
N MET A 191 -3.31 13.69 6.63
CA MET A 191 -2.08 14.21 6.01
C MET A 191 -1.80 15.68 6.35
N ARG A 192 -2.77 16.37 6.94
CA ARG A 192 -2.61 17.74 7.42
C ARG A 192 -3.27 17.82 8.79
N ASN A 193 -2.49 18.10 9.85
CA ASN A 193 -2.96 18.31 11.24
C ASN A 193 -4.05 19.42 11.39
N GLN A 194 -4.55 19.97 10.28
CA GLN A 194 -5.57 21.02 10.19
C GLN A 194 -6.91 20.52 9.63
N ASN A 195 -6.99 19.32 9.05
CA ASN A 195 -8.18 18.86 8.31
C ASN A 195 -9.18 18.02 9.15
N LEU A 196 -8.92 17.81 10.45
CA LEU A 196 -9.81 17.02 11.32
C LEU A 196 -11.18 17.69 11.60
N TYR A 197 -11.30 19.00 11.32
CA TYR A 197 -12.52 19.77 11.57
C TYR A 197 -13.32 20.11 10.31
N ASP A 198 -12.79 19.84 9.11
CA ASP A 198 -13.38 20.29 7.83
C ASP A 198 -13.92 19.15 6.95
N SER A 199 -13.89 17.90 7.42
CA SER A 199 -14.45 16.76 6.69
C SER A 199 -15.90 16.52 7.13
N GLU A 200 -16.85 16.68 6.20
CA GLU A 200 -18.29 16.47 6.45
C GLU A 200 -18.63 15.01 6.76
N GLU A 201 -17.78 14.08 6.33
CA GLU A 201 -17.99 12.64 6.42
C GLU A 201 -16.77 11.90 7.00
N THR A 202 -17.02 10.76 7.64
CA THR A 202 -16.00 9.80 8.04
C THR A 202 -15.30 9.19 6.81
N LEU A 203 -14.09 8.66 6.98
CA LEU A 203 -13.37 8.01 5.87
C LEU A 203 -14.17 6.84 5.27
N SER A 204 -14.86 6.08 6.12
CA SER A 204 -15.71 4.96 5.73
C SER A 204 -16.88 5.39 4.85
N GLU A 205 -17.57 6.49 5.22
CA GLU A 205 -18.62 7.12 4.41
C GLU A 205 -18.06 7.65 3.09
N GLN A 206 -16.93 8.36 3.11
CA GLN A 206 -16.30 8.87 1.90
C GLN A 206 -15.98 7.75 0.91
N ILE A 207 -15.42 6.62 1.38
CA ILE A 207 -15.12 5.46 0.54
C ILE A 207 -16.40 4.94 -0.12
N VAL A 208 -17.47 4.75 0.64
CA VAL A 208 -18.72 4.19 0.11
C VAL A 208 -19.39 5.17 -0.85
N HIS A 209 -19.51 6.44 -0.49
CA HIS A 209 -20.16 7.46 -1.30
C HIS A 209 -19.39 7.76 -2.59
N VAL A 210 -18.06 7.92 -2.55
CA VAL A 210 -17.28 8.09 -3.79
C VAL A 210 -17.37 6.85 -4.67
N THR A 211 -17.39 5.65 -4.07
CA THR A 211 -17.56 4.41 -4.84
C THR A 211 -18.91 4.36 -5.53
N LYS A 212 -19.99 4.79 -4.86
CA LYS A 212 -21.32 4.95 -5.49
C LYS A 212 -21.26 5.92 -6.68
N LEU A 213 -20.56 7.05 -6.55
CA LEU A 213 -20.41 7.99 -7.67
C LEU A 213 -19.63 7.39 -8.85
N ILE A 214 -18.58 6.60 -8.57
CA ILE A 214 -17.83 5.87 -9.60
C ILE A 214 -18.70 4.82 -10.28
N ILE A 215 -19.50 4.05 -9.52
CA ILE A 215 -20.45 3.08 -10.08
C ILE A 215 -21.48 3.79 -10.96
N ASN A 216 -22.03 4.92 -10.52
CA ASN A 216 -22.96 5.71 -11.33
C ASN A 216 -22.29 6.19 -12.64
N PHE A 217 -21.02 6.60 -12.58
CA PHE A 217 -20.24 6.97 -13.75
C PHE A 217 -20.07 5.79 -14.72
N ILE A 218 -19.65 4.62 -14.21
CA ILE A 218 -19.48 3.38 -14.99
C ILE A 218 -20.79 3.00 -15.67
N GLN A 219 -21.88 2.91 -14.90
CA GLN A 219 -23.20 2.53 -15.39
C GLN A 219 -23.70 3.49 -16.49
N LYS A 220 -23.50 4.79 -16.27
CA LYS A 220 -23.88 5.82 -17.24
C LYS A 220 -23.07 5.71 -18.54
N VAL A 221 -21.79 5.41 -18.48
CA VAL A 221 -20.97 5.15 -19.69
C VAL A 221 -21.40 3.86 -20.38
N ARG A 222 -21.62 2.78 -19.62
CA ARG A 222 -22.02 1.46 -20.16
C ARG A 222 -23.32 1.53 -20.97
N GLN A 223 -24.25 2.42 -20.63
CA GLN A 223 -25.48 2.58 -21.42
C GLN A 223 -25.25 3.05 -22.88
N HIS A 224 -24.06 3.58 -23.20
CA HIS A 224 -23.74 4.15 -24.51
C HIS A 224 -22.62 3.42 -25.26
N VAL A 225 -22.03 2.37 -24.68
CA VAL A 225 -20.97 1.58 -25.32
C VAL A 225 -21.06 0.13 -24.88
N GLU A 226 -20.80 -0.80 -25.81
CA GLU A 226 -21.00 -2.23 -25.57
C GLU A 226 -20.00 -2.82 -24.59
N LEU A 227 -18.72 -2.47 -24.73
CA LEU A 227 -17.64 -3.05 -23.95
C LEU A 227 -17.08 -2.01 -23.00
N VAL A 228 -17.24 -2.25 -21.69
CA VAL A 228 -16.65 -1.42 -20.64
C VAL A 228 -15.79 -2.27 -19.73
N THR A 229 -14.56 -1.81 -19.49
CA THR A 229 -13.71 -2.35 -18.43
C THR A 229 -13.47 -1.27 -17.36
N TYR A 230 -13.23 -1.69 -16.12
CA TYR A 230 -12.83 -0.81 -15.03
C TYR A 230 -11.61 -1.37 -14.30
N ARG A 231 -10.65 -0.49 -13.99
CA ARG A 231 -9.50 -0.77 -13.13
C ARG A 231 -9.13 0.48 -12.34
N GLY A 232 -8.55 0.30 -11.15
CA GLY A 232 -8.21 1.42 -10.27
C GLY A 232 -6.95 1.20 -9.46
N ILE A 233 -6.07 2.19 -9.46
CA ILE A 233 -4.83 2.22 -8.68
C ILE A 233 -4.96 3.24 -7.54
N ALA A 234 -4.19 3.07 -6.47
CA ALA A 234 -4.19 3.95 -5.30
C ALA A 234 -3.23 5.13 -5.49
N GLY A 235 -3.64 6.28 -4.93
CA GLY A 235 -2.80 7.45 -4.73
C GLY A 235 -2.33 7.61 -3.28
N ASN A 236 -1.71 8.73 -2.98
CA ASN A 236 -1.17 8.98 -1.64
C ASN A 236 -2.23 9.41 -0.61
N HIS A 237 -3.34 10.00 -1.06
CA HIS A 237 -4.49 10.29 -0.20
C HIS A 237 -5.34 9.05 0.09
N ASP A 238 -5.17 7.93 -0.61
CA ASP A 238 -5.93 6.71 -0.33
C ASP A 238 -5.35 5.86 0.81
N ARG A 239 -4.21 6.26 1.40
CA ARG A 239 -3.50 5.46 2.42
C ARG A 239 -4.21 5.50 3.77
N LEU A 240 -4.81 4.39 4.19
CA LEU A 240 -5.52 4.27 5.48
C LEU A 240 -4.59 4.50 6.68
N GLN A 241 -3.31 4.16 6.53
CA GLN A 241 -2.26 4.47 7.52
C GLN A 241 -1.42 5.66 7.02
N GLY A 242 -1.38 6.75 7.81
CA GLY A 242 -0.71 8.00 7.43
C GLY A 242 0.82 7.95 7.37
N ASP A 243 1.46 6.79 7.61
CA ASP A 243 2.91 6.65 7.53
C ASP A 243 3.34 6.31 6.10
N LYS A 244 4.19 7.16 5.51
CA LYS A 244 4.74 6.94 4.16
C LYS A 244 5.61 5.68 4.07
N ASN A 245 6.09 5.17 5.21
CA ASN A 245 7.02 4.04 5.31
C ASN A 245 6.34 2.74 5.80
N SER A 246 5.02 2.71 6.02
CA SER A 246 4.35 1.45 6.36
C SER A 246 4.16 0.59 5.11
N ASN A 247 4.94 -0.49 5.01
CA ASN A 247 5.00 -1.42 3.87
C ASN A 247 3.74 -2.30 3.64
N LEU A 248 2.57 -1.92 4.15
CA LEU A 248 1.33 -2.65 3.86
C LEU A 248 0.73 -2.08 2.58
N ASN A 249 1.17 -2.62 1.44
CA ASN A 249 0.69 -2.26 0.09
C ASN A 249 -0.83 -2.49 -0.10
N SER A 250 -1.54 -3.09 0.86
CA SER A 250 -2.95 -3.48 0.77
C SER A 250 -3.93 -2.49 1.42
N ASP A 251 -3.47 -1.53 2.22
CA ASP A 251 -4.35 -0.73 3.09
C ASP A 251 -4.72 0.60 2.42
N HIS A 252 -5.44 0.52 1.29
CA HIS A 252 -5.86 1.68 0.51
C HIS A 252 -7.39 1.77 0.38
N ALA A 253 -7.92 3.00 0.49
CA ALA A 253 -9.33 3.31 0.22
C ALA A 253 -9.77 2.81 -1.17
N VAL A 254 -8.93 2.96 -2.19
CA VAL A 254 -9.18 2.44 -3.55
C VAL A 254 -9.33 0.92 -3.55
N ASN A 255 -8.59 0.17 -2.73
CA ASN A 255 -8.73 -1.28 -2.68
C ASN A 255 -10.13 -1.66 -2.17
N ILE A 256 -10.63 -0.98 -1.14
CA ILE A 256 -12.00 -1.18 -0.63
C ILE A 256 -13.03 -0.80 -1.71
N SER A 257 -12.84 0.36 -2.36
CA SER A 257 -13.69 0.82 -3.46
C SER A 257 -13.74 -0.20 -4.62
N ASN A 258 -12.59 -0.71 -5.04
CA ASN A 258 -12.47 -1.72 -6.08
C ASN A 258 -13.19 -3.03 -5.71
N GLN A 259 -13.08 -3.49 -4.45
CA GLN A 259 -13.83 -4.66 -3.99
C GLN A 259 -15.34 -4.41 -4.00
N ILE A 260 -15.80 -3.23 -3.58
CA ILE A 260 -17.22 -2.85 -3.66
C ILE A 260 -17.71 -2.83 -5.11
N ILE A 261 -16.94 -2.27 -6.06
CA ILE A 261 -17.28 -2.26 -7.50
C ILE A 261 -17.36 -3.68 -8.05
N LYS A 262 -16.38 -4.53 -7.72
CA LYS A 262 -16.37 -5.94 -8.13
C LYS A 262 -17.59 -6.69 -7.60
N MET A 263 -17.92 -6.53 -6.32
CA MET A 263 -19.13 -7.09 -5.72
C MET A 263 -20.39 -6.54 -6.37
N TRP A 264 -20.45 -5.25 -6.70
CA TRP A 264 -21.59 -4.65 -7.40
C TRP A 264 -21.75 -5.27 -8.79
N ILE A 265 -20.67 -5.44 -9.56
CA ILE A 265 -20.72 -6.11 -10.88
C ILE A 265 -21.33 -7.50 -10.76
N GLU A 266 -20.82 -8.31 -9.82
CA GLU A 266 -21.28 -9.69 -9.60
C GLU A 266 -22.74 -9.76 -9.11
N LEU A 267 -23.12 -8.94 -8.13
CA LEU A 267 -24.43 -9.01 -7.46
C LEU A 267 -25.54 -8.30 -8.24
N ALA A 268 -25.22 -7.21 -8.94
CA ALA A 268 -26.18 -6.49 -9.78
C ALA A 268 -26.31 -7.13 -11.17
N GLY A 269 -25.40 -8.04 -11.54
CA GLY A 269 -25.39 -8.69 -12.86
C GLY A 269 -24.96 -7.74 -13.98
N SER A 270 -24.05 -6.80 -13.69
CA SER A 270 -23.45 -5.94 -14.72
C SER A 270 -22.51 -6.75 -15.61
N ASP A 271 -22.42 -6.40 -16.89
CA ASP A 271 -21.48 -6.99 -17.85
C ASP A 271 -20.16 -6.21 -17.99
N VAL A 272 -19.96 -5.19 -17.14
CA VAL A 272 -18.69 -4.48 -17.01
C VAL A 272 -17.60 -5.43 -16.53
N GLU A 273 -16.45 -5.44 -17.21
CA GLU A 273 -15.30 -6.26 -16.79
C GLU A 273 -14.45 -5.52 -15.74
N PHE A 274 -14.33 -6.08 -14.54
CA PHE A 274 -13.34 -5.62 -13.57
C PHE A 274 -11.97 -6.23 -13.87
N VAL A 275 -10.96 -5.38 -14.07
CA VAL A 275 -9.58 -5.81 -14.33
C VAL A 275 -8.70 -5.54 -13.11
N GLU A 276 -8.15 -6.60 -12.53
CA GLU A 276 -7.22 -6.52 -11.39
C GLU A 276 -5.97 -5.71 -11.76
N SER A 277 -5.47 -4.92 -10.80
CA SER A 277 -4.29 -4.07 -10.99
C SER A 277 -3.38 -4.13 -9.77
N ASP A 278 -2.10 -3.82 -9.97
CA ASP A 278 -1.20 -3.59 -8.84
C ASP A 278 -1.64 -2.30 -8.13
N SER A 279 -1.43 -2.21 -6.81
CA SER A 279 -1.95 -1.11 -6.01
C SER A 279 -1.49 0.29 -6.45
N TYR A 280 -0.42 0.42 -7.23
CA TYR A 280 0.11 1.70 -7.71
C TYR A 280 0.38 1.74 -9.21
N PHE A 281 0.03 0.66 -9.92
CA PHE A 281 0.36 0.52 -11.34
C PHE A 281 -0.65 -0.35 -12.07
N THR A 282 -1.01 0.08 -13.27
CA THR A 282 -1.71 -0.78 -14.23
C THR A 282 -1.29 -0.38 -15.64
N ASP A 283 -1.51 -1.27 -16.60
CA ASP A 283 -1.27 -0.99 -18.00
C ASP A 283 -2.35 -1.58 -18.89
N ILE A 284 -2.45 -1.03 -20.10
CA ILE A 284 -3.48 -1.39 -21.08
C ILE A 284 -2.82 -1.50 -22.44
N ASN A 285 -3.20 -2.54 -23.18
CA ASN A 285 -2.94 -2.65 -24.60
C ASN A 285 -4.27 -2.50 -25.36
N ILE A 286 -4.44 -1.40 -26.09
CA ILE A 286 -5.61 -1.17 -26.96
C ILE A 286 -5.14 -0.92 -28.38
N GLN A 287 -5.72 -1.66 -29.33
CA GLN A 287 -5.47 -1.47 -30.76
C GLN A 287 -3.98 -1.49 -31.15
N GLY A 288 -3.14 -2.18 -30.38
CA GLY A 288 -1.69 -2.29 -30.59
C GLY A 288 -0.85 -1.27 -29.81
N TRP A 289 -1.48 -0.26 -29.20
CA TRP A 289 -0.83 0.77 -28.39
C TRP A 289 -0.84 0.42 -26.91
N LYS A 290 0.28 0.65 -26.23
CA LYS A 290 0.49 0.28 -24.82
C LYS A 290 0.60 1.51 -23.94
N PHE A 291 -0.28 1.61 -22.96
CA PHE A 291 -0.34 2.72 -22.02
C PHE A 291 -0.10 2.24 -20.59
N ALA A 292 0.81 2.89 -19.89
CA ALA A 292 1.06 2.68 -18.47
C ALA A 292 0.32 3.74 -17.63
N PHE A 293 -0.15 3.35 -16.45
CA PHE A 293 -0.88 4.22 -15.55
C PHE A 293 -0.28 4.15 -14.15
N VAL A 294 0.02 5.31 -13.59
CA VAL A 294 0.56 5.51 -12.24
C VAL A 294 -0.13 6.71 -11.60
N HIS A 295 -0.22 6.78 -10.28
CA HIS A 295 -0.79 7.98 -9.64
C HIS A 295 0.12 9.20 -9.82
N GLY A 296 1.43 9.04 -9.62
CA GLY A 296 2.45 10.08 -9.83
C GLY A 296 3.21 10.54 -8.58
N ASP A 297 2.84 10.03 -7.39
CA ASP A 297 3.53 10.26 -6.12
C ASP A 297 4.84 9.46 -6.01
N ARG A 298 4.84 8.20 -6.48
CA ARG A 298 6.01 7.31 -6.52
C ARG A 298 6.82 7.47 -7.81
N ASN A 299 6.15 7.66 -8.93
CA ASN A 299 6.73 7.78 -10.26
C ASN A 299 6.44 9.17 -10.84
N SER A 300 7.32 10.12 -10.55
CA SER A 300 7.11 11.51 -10.98
C SER A 300 7.11 11.66 -12.50
N LEU A 301 6.00 12.13 -13.06
CA LEU A 301 5.84 12.32 -14.50
C LEU A 301 6.57 13.55 -15.06
N ASN A 302 7.13 14.40 -14.18
CA ASN A 302 8.02 15.50 -14.57
C ASN A 302 9.44 15.00 -14.93
N LYS A 303 9.81 13.80 -14.47
CA LYS A 303 11.12 13.19 -14.76
C LYS A 303 11.06 12.56 -16.15
N LYS A 304 11.87 13.05 -17.10
CA LYS A 304 11.85 12.62 -18.52
C LYS A 304 12.07 11.11 -18.74
N SER A 305 12.70 10.42 -17.79
CA SER A 305 13.02 9.00 -17.88
C SER A 305 11.95 8.07 -17.33
N THR A 306 10.86 8.60 -16.75
CA THR A 306 9.85 7.78 -16.08
C THR A 306 9.21 6.74 -17.00
N LEU A 307 8.90 7.09 -18.26
CA LEU A 307 8.38 6.13 -19.24
C LEU A 307 9.37 4.97 -19.48
N ALA A 308 10.66 5.29 -19.62
CA ALA A 308 11.71 4.29 -19.86
C ALA A 308 11.96 3.41 -18.62
N GLU A 309 11.96 4.00 -17.42
CA GLU A 309 12.10 3.29 -16.15
C GLU A 309 10.96 2.31 -15.91
N LEU A 310 9.72 2.70 -16.20
CA LEU A 310 8.58 1.78 -16.12
C LEU A 310 8.68 0.67 -17.16
N GLY A 311 9.12 0.99 -18.38
CA GLY A 311 9.34 -0.02 -19.40
C GLY A 311 10.39 -1.07 -18.99
N GLU A 312 11.48 -0.64 -18.37
CA GLU A 312 12.50 -1.53 -17.81
C GLU A 312 11.98 -2.33 -16.61
N GLN A 313 11.27 -1.67 -15.68
CA GLN A 313 10.75 -2.30 -14.47
C GLN A 313 9.76 -3.44 -14.78
N TYR A 314 8.89 -3.24 -15.77
CA TYR A 314 7.83 -4.18 -16.14
C TYR A 314 8.17 -5.06 -17.35
N ASP A 315 9.38 -4.94 -17.89
CA ASP A 315 9.87 -5.63 -19.09
C ASP A 315 8.90 -5.48 -20.29
N ARG A 316 8.45 -4.24 -20.52
CA ARG A 316 7.42 -3.90 -21.51
C ARG A 316 7.75 -2.59 -22.22
N HIS A 317 7.28 -2.47 -23.46
CA HIS A 317 7.28 -1.19 -24.19
C HIS A 317 5.99 -0.43 -23.91
N TYR A 318 6.09 0.89 -23.73
CA TYR A 318 4.96 1.79 -23.54
C TYR A 318 5.05 2.99 -24.47
N ASP A 319 3.92 3.34 -25.09
CA ASP A 319 3.74 4.51 -25.94
C ASP A 319 3.46 5.76 -25.10
N ALA A 320 2.74 5.62 -23.99
CA ALA A 320 2.64 6.69 -23.00
C ALA A 320 2.50 6.19 -21.57
N VAL A 321 2.87 7.04 -20.62
CA VAL A 321 2.57 6.89 -19.20
C VAL A 321 1.68 8.05 -18.75
N LEU A 322 0.60 7.73 -18.05
CA LEU A 322 -0.42 8.67 -17.61
C LEU A 322 -0.60 8.62 -16.10
N GLY A 323 -0.91 9.76 -15.49
CA GLY A 323 -1.15 9.85 -14.04
C GLY A 323 -1.78 11.15 -13.59
N GLY A 324 -1.93 11.30 -12.28
CA GLY A 324 -2.58 12.41 -11.59
C GLY A 324 -1.63 13.14 -10.63
N HIS A 325 -2.05 13.32 -9.38
CA HIS A 325 -1.28 13.82 -8.24
C HIS A 325 -0.98 15.32 -8.25
N LEU A 326 -0.54 15.89 -9.38
CA LEU A 326 -0.16 17.31 -9.45
C LEU A 326 -1.36 18.24 -9.70
N HIS A 327 -2.56 17.69 -9.90
CA HIS A 327 -3.80 18.41 -10.18
C HIS A 327 -3.70 19.38 -11.38
N ARG A 328 -2.74 19.14 -12.28
CA ARG A 328 -2.45 19.99 -13.43
C ARG A 328 -2.19 19.18 -14.66
N PHE A 329 -2.90 19.53 -15.73
CA PHE A 329 -2.62 18.99 -17.03
C PHE A 329 -1.23 19.38 -17.53
N SER A 330 -0.40 18.39 -17.85
CA SER A 330 0.84 18.56 -18.59
C SER A 330 1.09 17.34 -19.46
N MET A 331 1.55 17.56 -20.69
CA MET A 331 1.92 16.52 -21.62
C MET A 331 3.32 16.81 -22.13
N LEU A 332 4.22 15.84 -21.94
CA LEU A 332 5.61 15.93 -22.36
C LEU A 332 5.92 14.79 -23.32
N GLU A 333 6.33 15.13 -24.53
CA GLU A 333 6.90 14.16 -25.47
C GLU A 333 8.35 13.85 -25.04
N VAL A 334 8.63 12.58 -24.78
CA VAL A 334 9.93 12.08 -24.28
C VAL A 334 10.66 11.20 -25.29
N GLY A 335 10.04 10.91 -26.42
CA GLY A 335 10.61 10.22 -27.56
C GLY A 335 9.63 10.28 -28.74
N ASP A 336 10.03 9.74 -29.89
CA ASP A 336 9.19 9.69 -31.09
C ASP A 336 7.82 9.08 -30.79
N ASN A 337 6.77 9.91 -30.91
CA ASN A 337 5.38 9.60 -30.59
C ASN A 337 5.17 8.98 -29.19
N ARG A 338 5.97 9.40 -28.20
CA ARG A 338 5.93 8.86 -26.84
C ARG A 338 5.76 9.92 -25.76
N PHE A 339 4.82 9.72 -24.84
CA PHE A 339 4.35 10.78 -23.95
C PHE A 339 4.37 10.42 -22.46
N GLN A 340 4.62 11.43 -21.64
CA GLN A 340 4.33 11.41 -20.20
C GLN A 340 3.26 12.46 -19.92
N VAL A 341 2.13 12.04 -19.36
CA VAL A 341 0.94 12.88 -19.23
C VAL A 341 0.46 12.91 -17.80
N THR A 342 0.39 14.09 -17.22
CA THR A 342 -0.30 14.33 -15.96
C THR A 342 -1.65 14.94 -16.27
N PHE A 343 -2.72 14.38 -15.72
CA PHE A 343 -4.05 14.94 -15.81
C PHE A 343 -4.35 15.88 -14.63
N GLY A 344 -5.43 16.66 -14.77
CA GLY A 344 -5.90 17.51 -13.69
C GLY A 344 -6.70 16.71 -12.66
N SER A 345 -7.31 17.42 -11.71
CA SER A 345 -8.18 16.84 -10.70
C SER A 345 -9.65 17.23 -10.90
N ILE A 346 -10.56 16.45 -10.31
CA ILE A 346 -11.97 16.84 -10.14
C ILE A 346 -12.05 17.99 -9.12
N LYS A 347 -11.34 17.86 -7.99
CA LYS A 347 -11.31 18.86 -6.90
C LYS A 347 -10.92 20.26 -7.38
N GLY A 348 -9.95 20.35 -8.28
CA GLY A 348 -9.38 21.62 -8.73
C GLY A 348 -8.37 22.20 -7.73
N MET A 349 -8.28 23.52 -7.69
CA MET A 349 -7.32 24.24 -6.83
C MET A 349 -7.85 24.41 -5.39
N ASP A 350 -6.96 24.31 -4.41
CA ASP A 350 -7.22 24.62 -3.00
C ASP A 350 -6.26 25.71 -2.47
N ASP A 351 -6.40 26.12 -1.21
CA ASP A 351 -5.51 27.10 -0.58
C ASP A 351 -4.04 26.67 -0.57
N TYR A 352 -3.76 25.37 -0.49
CA TYR A 352 -2.41 24.84 -0.52
C TYR A 352 -1.76 25.05 -1.89
N SER A 353 -2.47 24.68 -2.96
CA SER A 353 -2.03 24.90 -4.34
C SER A 353 -1.82 26.38 -4.65
N LYS A 354 -2.65 27.28 -4.08
CA LYS A 354 -2.44 28.74 -4.17
C LYS A 354 -1.15 29.19 -3.48
N LYS A 355 -0.88 28.70 -2.27
CA LYS A 355 0.37 29.02 -1.54
C LYS A 355 1.61 28.55 -2.31
N LEU A 356 1.50 27.46 -3.07
CA LEU A 356 2.55 26.97 -3.96
C LEU A 356 2.65 27.72 -5.30
N GLY A 357 1.72 28.63 -5.62
CA GLY A 357 1.64 29.26 -6.93
C GLY A 357 1.20 28.32 -8.06
N ALA A 358 0.66 27.15 -7.73
CA ALA A 358 0.28 26.09 -8.65
C ALA A 358 -1.22 26.15 -9.00
N LYS A 359 -1.66 27.25 -9.62
CA LYS A 359 -3.06 27.38 -10.08
C LYS A 359 -3.31 26.47 -11.29
N SER A 360 -4.40 25.71 -11.26
CA SER A 360 -4.82 24.83 -12.34
C SER A 360 -6.36 24.79 -12.44
N SER A 361 -6.87 24.68 -13.67
CA SER A 361 -8.30 24.44 -13.91
C SER A 361 -8.62 22.96 -13.76
N ARG A 362 -9.85 22.65 -13.33
CA ARG A 362 -10.36 21.27 -13.30
C ARG A 362 -10.31 20.64 -14.68
N SER A 363 -9.85 19.40 -14.73
CA SER A 363 -9.84 18.62 -15.95
C SER A 363 -9.53 17.17 -15.69
N GLN A 364 -10.05 16.31 -16.55
CA GLN A 364 -9.72 14.90 -16.62
C GLN A 364 -9.08 14.58 -17.97
N GLY A 365 -8.78 13.30 -18.18
CA GLY A 365 -7.99 12.83 -19.30
C GLY A 365 -8.63 11.66 -20.02
N ILE A 366 -8.50 11.66 -21.35
CA ILE A 366 -8.87 10.50 -22.17
C ILE A 366 -7.77 10.17 -23.17
N ILE A 367 -7.81 8.95 -23.67
CA ILE A 367 -7.07 8.51 -24.85
C ILE A 367 -8.08 7.98 -25.85
N LEU A 368 -8.02 8.44 -27.09
CA LEU A 368 -8.71 7.81 -28.23
C LEU A 368 -7.67 7.05 -29.04
N ALA A 369 -7.91 5.79 -29.36
CA ALA A 369 -6.95 4.98 -30.11
C ALA A 369 -7.66 4.07 -31.12
N ASN A 370 -7.05 3.93 -32.28
CA ASN A 370 -7.39 2.94 -33.29
C ASN A 370 -6.10 2.27 -33.80
N GLN A 371 -6.18 1.42 -34.83
CA GLN A 371 -5.00 0.73 -35.35
C GLN A 371 -3.99 1.67 -36.04
N GLU A 372 -4.39 2.88 -36.42
CA GLU A 372 -3.55 3.84 -37.14
C GLU A 372 -2.79 4.78 -36.19
N GLY A 373 -3.35 5.08 -35.02
CA GLY A 373 -2.78 6.04 -34.07
C GLY A 373 -3.56 6.17 -32.78
N PHE A 374 -3.04 7.00 -31.89
CA PHE A 374 -3.73 7.41 -30.68
C PHE A 374 -3.63 8.92 -30.46
N GLU A 375 -4.58 9.48 -29.71
CA GLU A 375 -4.62 10.87 -29.31
C GLU A 375 -4.96 10.98 -27.83
N ILE A 376 -4.13 11.70 -27.08
CA ILE A 376 -4.36 11.99 -25.66
C ILE A 376 -5.01 13.37 -25.55
N ARG A 377 -6.20 13.44 -24.94
CA ARG A 377 -6.97 14.68 -24.82
C ARG A 377 -7.24 15.05 -23.37
N LYS A 378 -7.16 16.35 -23.09
CA LYS A 378 -7.65 16.97 -21.85
C LYS A 378 -9.14 17.25 -21.98
N VAL A 379 -9.93 16.80 -21.02
CA VAL A 379 -11.35 17.15 -20.89
C VAL A 379 -11.50 18.16 -19.75
N LYS A 380 -11.88 19.39 -20.07
CA LYS A 380 -12.10 20.44 -19.06
C LYS A 380 -13.41 20.17 -18.32
N LEU A 381 -13.42 20.38 -17.00
CA LEU A 381 -14.63 20.37 -16.18
C LEU A 381 -15.08 21.78 -15.86
#